data_AF-A0A0Q3M8E1-F1
#
_entry.id   AF-A0A0Q3M8E1-F1
#
_cell.length_a   1.000
_cell.length_b   1.000
_cell.length_c   1.000
_cell.angle_alpha   90.00
_cell.angle_beta   90.00
_cell.angle_gamma   90.00
#
_symmetry.space_group_name_H-M   'P 1'
#
loop_
_entity.id
_entity.type
_entity.pdbx_description
1 polymer ?
#
loop_
_entity_poly.entity_id
_entity_poly.type
_entity_poly.pdbx_seq_one_letter_code
_entity_poly.pdbx_strand_id
1 'polypeptide(L)'
;MTARKAELSPSERRVAEFVLDAPDKVIHMSIATLAEEVGVSQPTVLRFVRTMGLASYPELKLRTGQSIVAGTPYVHSEVASSDPLDQIIDKLVDSSIYTLTMLRRSIDQQVLARVVDILANAPRIDCYGTGAARILAMEAQHKLMRFGIPVVAYDDTHLQRLAAATLRKGNVALCFSHTGMVRDIEAMALKARECGATVIAITRPNTALSAAADIVLEIDAHENTEIYTPMTSRVAHAVLIDIIATAMALRGGPALFERLREAKNSLADLRIPPAMTTPARRGKSRS
;
A
#
# COMPACT_ATOMS: atom_id res chain seq x y z
N MET A 1 -6.46 13.06 29.83
CA MET A 1 -7.62 13.98 29.72
C MET A 1 -8.59 13.94 30.91
N THR A 2 -8.49 12.99 31.84
CA THR A 2 -9.54 12.75 32.86
C THR A 2 -9.61 13.79 33.98
N ALA A 3 -8.52 14.51 34.28
CA ALA A 3 -8.44 15.40 35.45
C ALA A 3 -9.13 16.78 35.31
N ARG A 4 -9.48 17.25 34.09
CA ARG A 4 -10.10 18.57 33.86
C ARG A 4 -11.60 18.53 33.54
N LYS A 5 -12.20 17.34 33.49
CA LYS A 5 -13.62 17.17 33.09
C LYS A 5 -14.60 17.82 34.08
N ALA A 6 -14.18 18.07 35.31
CA ALA A 6 -14.97 18.69 36.39
C ALA A 6 -15.07 20.22 36.31
N GLU A 7 -14.22 20.89 35.51
CA GLU A 7 -14.16 22.35 35.39
C GLU A 7 -14.86 22.89 34.12
N LEU A 8 -15.38 22.00 33.27
CA LEU A 8 -16.03 22.37 32.01
C LEU A 8 -17.50 22.73 32.22
N SER A 9 -17.95 23.84 31.63
CA SER A 9 -19.39 24.12 31.50
C SER A 9 -20.09 23.08 30.62
N PRO A 10 -21.43 22.93 30.69
CA PRO A 10 -22.16 21.96 29.86
C PRO A 10 -21.89 22.09 28.35
N SER A 11 -21.70 23.32 27.86
CA SER A 11 -21.39 23.55 26.44
C SER A 11 -19.94 23.25 26.08
N GLU A 12 -18.98 23.49 26.98
CA GLU A 12 -17.57 23.09 26.75
C GLU A 12 -17.40 21.57 26.86
N ARG A 13 -18.20 20.91 27.70
CA ARG A 13 -18.22 19.45 27.82
C ARG A 13 -18.67 18.78 26.53
N ARG A 14 -19.69 19.32 25.84
CA ARG A 14 -20.10 18.85 24.51
C ARG A 14 -18.96 18.95 23.49
N VAL A 15 -18.20 20.04 23.52
CA VAL A 15 -17.00 20.19 22.66
C VAL A 15 -15.95 19.15 23.02
N ALA A 16 -15.69 18.92 24.31
CA ALA A 16 -14.73 17.92 24.78
C ALA A 16 -15.11 16.49 24.38
N GLU A 17 -16.40 16.15 24.48
CA GLU A 17 -16.94 14.83 24.09
C GLU A 17 -16.81 14.62 22.58
N PHE A 18 -17.17 15.61 21.76
CA PHE A 18 -17.00 15.51 20.30
C PHE A 18 -15.54 15.37 19.87
N VAL A 19 -14.62 16.11 20.52
CA VAL A 19 -13.18 16.02 20.25
C VAL A 19 -12.62 14.64 20.59
N LEU A 20 -13.18 13.96 21.59
CA LEU A 20 -12.79 12.60 21.98
C LEU A 20 -13.41 11.54 21.06
N ASP A 21 -14.66 11.72 20.64
CA ASP A 21 -15.39 10.74 19.85
C ASP A 21 -15.01 10.76 18.36
N ALA A 22 -14.59 11.92 17.83
CA ALA A 22 -14.28 12.09 16.41
C ALA A 22 -12.99 12.90 16.15
N PRO A 23 -11.83 12.52 16.72
CA PRO A 23 -10.60 13.29 16.64
C PRO A 23 -10.10 13.47 15.19
N ASP A 24 -10.28 12.47 14.32
CA ASP A 24 -9.88 12.52 12.90
C ASP A 24 -10.66 13.56 12.10
N LYS A 25 -11.93 13.81 12.46
CA LYS A 25 -12.72 14.85 11.81
C LYS A 25 -12.29 16.24 12.27
N VAL A 26 -12.03 16.38 13.56
CA VAL A 26 -11.72 17.66 14.22
C VAL A 26 -10.46 18.31 13.66
N ILE A 27 -9.42 17.53 13.33
CA ILE A 27 -8.17 18.05 12.77
C ILE A 27 -8.36 18.76 11.41
N HIS A 28 -9.43 18.42 10.67
CA HIS A 28 -9.80 19.01 9.39
C HIS A 28 -10.88 20.10 9.50
N MET A 29 -11.50 20.29 10.66
CA MET A 29 -12.57 21.28 10.85
C MET A 29 -12.04 22.68 11.12
N SER A 30 -12.69 23.68 10.52
CA SER A 30 -12.56 25.07 10.97
C SER A 30 -13.23 25.25 12.33
N ILE A 31 -12.91 26.33 13.05
CA ILE A 31 -13.57 26.62 14.33
C ILE A 31 -15.08 26.86 14.16
N ALA A 32 -15.49 27.42 13.01
CA ALA A 32 -16.88 27.64 12.67
C ALA A 32 -17.62 26.30 12.46
N THR A 33 -17.00 25.40 11.70
CA THR A 33 -17.53 24.05 11.41
C THR A 33 -17.65 23.23 12.68
N LEU A 34 -16.64 23.25 13.56
CA LEU A 34 -16.71 22.53 14.84
C LEU A 34 -17.81 23.10 15.75
N ALA A 35 -17.99 24.42 15.77
CA ALA A 35 -19.03 25.06 16.57
C ALA A 35 -20.43 24.67 16.08
N GLU A 36 -20.64 24.65 14.76
CA GLU A 36 -21.89 24.22 14.13
C GLU A 36 -22.20 22.74 14.42
N GLU A 37 -21.24 21.86 14.18
CA GLU A 37 -21.38 20.41 14.36
C GLU A 37 -21.72 20.03 15.82
N VAL A 38 -21.15 20.74 16.79
CA VAL A 38 -21.40 20.52 18.23
C VAL A 38 -22.66 21.26 18.73
N GLY A 39 -23.20 22.18 17.93
CA GLY A 39 -24.35 23.02 18.31
C GLY A 39 -24.00 24.03 19.40
N VAL A 40 -22.88 24.74 19.23
CA VAL A 40 -22.38 25.80 20.12
C VAL A 40 -21.90 27.01 19.32
N SER A 41 -21.58 28.12 19.99
CA SER A 41 -20.99 29.29 19.34
C SER A 41 -19.45 29.21 19.27
N GLN A 42 -18.82 29.84 18.26
CA GLN A 42 -17.36 29.89 18.14
C GLN A 42 -16.64 30.41 19.41
N PRO A 43 -17.15 31.44 20.14
CA PRO A 43 -16.57 31.86 21.42
C PRO A 43 -16.59 30.75 22.48
N THR A 44 -17.54 29.82 22.44
CA THR A 44 -17.61 28.67 23.35
C THR A 44 -16.46 27.69 23.07
N VAL A 45 -16.15 27.45 21.80
CA VAL A 45 -15.00 26.63 21.39
C VAL A 45 -13.69 27.28 21.84
N LEU A 46 -13.54 28.60 21.69
CA LEU A 46 -12.35 29.32 22.17
C LEU A 46 -12.22 29.31 23.70
N ARG A 47 -13.33 29.37 24.44
CA ARG A 47 -13.31 29.20 25.90
C ARG A 47 -12.86 27.80 26.27
N PHE A 48 -13.42 26.76 25.64
CA PHE A 48 -12.96 25.38 25.83
C PHE A 48 -11.44 25.24 25.63
N VAL A 49 -10.89 25.77 24.53
CA VAL A 49 -9.45 25.78 24.24
C VAL A 49 -8.65 26.38 25.40
N ARG A 50 -9.09 27.53 25.94
CA ARG A 50 -8.44 28.21 27.07
C ARG A 50 -8.59 27.44 28.38
N THR A 51 -9.77 26.89 28.67
CA THR A 51 -10.03 26.03 29.85
C THR A 51 -9.15 24.78 29.82
N MET A 52 -8.88 24.26 28.62
CA MET A 52 -7.93 23.17 28.39
C MET A 52 -6.45 23.60 28.45
N GLY A 53 -6.16 24.87 28.77
CA GLY A 53 -4.80 25.39 28.91
C GLY A 53 -4.02 25.48 27.60
N LEU A 54 -4.73 25.59 26.47
CA LEU A 54 -4.15 25.72 25.14
C LEU A 54 -4.19 27.19 24.70
N ALA A 55 -3.18 27.62 23.95
CA ALA A 55 -3.05 28.99 23.48
C ALA A 55 -4.03 29.30 22.34
N SER A 56 -4.41 28.31 21.52
CA SER A 56 -5.23 28.54 20.33
C SER A 56 -5.96 27.30 19.82
N TYR A 57 -6.98 27.51 18.97
CA TYR A 57 -7.69 26.42 18.29
C TYR A 57 -6.77 25.59 17.35
N PRO A 58 -5.84 26.18 16.59
CA PRO A 58 -4.78 25.42 15.92
C PRO A 58 -3.97 24.51 16.86
N GLU A 59 -3.65 24.97 18.09
CA GLU A 59 -2.96 24.13 19.08
C GLU A 59 -3.83 22.96 19.55
N LEU A 60 -5.15 23.16 19.70
CA LEU A 60 -6.08 22.05 19.97
C LEU A 60 -6.04 21.00 18.86
N LYS A 61 -6.06 21.42 17.58
CA LYS A 61 -5.95 20.48 16.46
C LYS A 61 -4.61 19.75 16.47
N LEU A 62 -3.52 20.45 16.75
CA LEU A 62 -2.19 19.86 16.88
C LEU A 62 -2.14 18.81 18.00
N ARG A 63 -2.64 19.13 19.20
CA ARG A 63 -2.66 18.22 20.35
C ARG A 63 -3.60 17.02 20.13
N THR A 64 -4.72 17.24 19.46
CA THR A 64 -5.67 16.19 19.08
C THR A 64 -5.02 15.26 18.07
N GLY A 65 -4.37 15.80 17.04
CA GLY A 65 -3.54 15.05 16.10
C GLY A 65 -2.43 14.25 16.79
N GLN A 66 -1.72 14.86 17.74
CA GLN A 66 -0.70 14.17 18.54
C GLN A 66 -1.29 13.06 19.43
N SER A 67 -2.52 13.21 19.91
CA SER A 67 -3.21 12.17 20.69
C SER A 67 -3.69 11.00 19.82
N ILE A 68 -4.09 11.26 18.58
CA ILE A 68 -4.31 10.22 17.56
C ILE A 68 -3.00 9.44 17.33
N VAL A 69 -1.88 10.18 17.27
CA VAL A 69 -0.52 9.63 17.12
C VAL A 69 -0.02 8.91 18.39
N ALA A 70 -0.50 9.25 19.58
CA ALA A 70 -0.13 8.55 20.82
C ALA A 70 -0.79 7.16 20.97
N GLY A 71 -1.90 6.91 20.26
CA GLY A 71 -2.55 5.59 20.17
C GLY A 71 -2.17 4.77 18.93
N THR A 72 -1.46 5.37 17.98
CA THR A 72 -1.08 4.76 16.70
C THR A 72 0.26 5.36 16.27
N PRO A 73 1.36 4.58 16.23
CA PRO A 73 2.70 5.12 16.15
C PRO A 73 2.89 6.02 14.92
N TYR A 74 3.29 7.27 15.18
CA TYR A 74 4.21 8.10 14.38
C TYR A 74 4.01 8.26 12.87
N VAL A 75 2.81 8.07 12.31
CA VAL A 75 2.67 8.06 10.84
C VAL A 75 1.77 9.18 10.36
N HIS A 76 2.34 10.39 10.24
CA HIS A 76 1.91 11.45 9.29
C HIS A 76 2.95 12.59 9.27
N SER A 77 4.23 12.26 9.41
CA SER A 77 5.29 13.24 9.15
C SER A 77 5.67 13.11 7.68
N GLU A 78 5.03 13.89 6.80
CA GLU A 78 5.58 14.05 5.44
C GLU A 78 7.05 14.48 5.55
N VAL A 79 7.88 13.95 4.64
CA VAL A 79 9.29 14.35 4.57
C VAL A 79 9.34 15.81 4.14
N ALA A 80 9.81 16.68 5.02
CA ALA A 80 10.01 18.08 4.73
C ALA A 80 11.38 18.28 4.05
N SER A 81 11.47 19.27 3.17
CA SER A 81 12.72 19.60 2.48
C SER A 81 13.85 20.04 3.42
N SER A 82 13.51 20.44 4.65
CA SER A 82 14.45 20.84 5.70
C SER A 82 14.81 19.72 6.67
N ASP A 83 14.27 18.50 6.51
CA ASP A 83 14.56 17.40 7.43
C ASP A 83 16.02 16.95 7.31
N PRO A 84 16.71 16.70 8.44
CA PRO A 84 18.02 16.05 8.41
C PRO A 84 17.89 14.57 8.02
N LEU A 85 18.97 13.98 7.50
CA LEU A 85 18.96 12.63 6.89
C LEU A 85 18.47 11.53 7.83
N ASP A 86 18.82 11.59 9.11
CA ASP A 86 18.35 10.64 10.14
C ASP A 86 16.83 10.66 10.28
N GLN A 87 16.22 11.84 10.32
CA GLN A 87 14.77 11.98 10.36
C GLN A 87 14.11 11.54 9.05
N ILE A 88 14.75 11.76 7.89
CA ILE A 88 14.25 11.25 6.60
C ILE A 88 14.19 9.71 6.64
N ILE A 89 15.24 9.06 7.13
CA ILE A 89 15.30 7.60 7.25
C ILE A 89 14.15 7.10 8.14
N ASP A 90 14.02 7.64 9.36
CA ASP A 90 13.00 7.21 10.31
C ASP A 90 11.58 7.41 9.73
N LYS A 91 11.28 8.60 9.18
CA LYS A 91 9.97 8.90 8.58
C LYS A 91 9.60 7.94 7.44
N LEU A 92 10.55 7.60 6.57
CA LEU A 92 10.29 6.71 5.43
C LEU A 92 10.11 5.25 5.86
N VAL A 93 10.91 4.79 6.82
CA VAL A 93 10.79 3.43 7.37
C VAL A 93 9.46 3.29 8.11
N ASP A 94 9.11 4.23 8.98
CA ASP A 94 7.86 4.20 9.75
C ASP A 94 6.64 4.27 8.84
N SER A 95 6.66 5.13 7.82
CA SER A 95 5.58 5.20 6.81
C SER A 95 5.41 3.87 6.05
N SER A 96 6.51 3.20 5.72
CA SER A 96 6.47 1.87 5.09
C SER A 96 5.89 0.81 6.04
N ILE A 97 6.33 0.79 7.31
CA ILE A 97 5.83 -0.14 8.34
C ILE A 97 4.32 0.04 8.53
N TYR A 98 3.85 1.27 8.61
CA TYR A 98 2.43 1.57 8.74
C TYR A 98 1.64 1.13 7.52
N THR A 99 2.11 1.46 6.32
CA THR A 99 1.44 1.04 5.08
C THR A 99 1.29 -0.48 5.04
N LEU A 100 2.32 -1.23 5.43
CA LEU A 100 2.25 -2.69 5.52
C LEU A 100 1.32 -3.19 6.65
N THR A 101 1.28 -2.47 7.77
CA THR A 101 0.35 -2.77 8.87
C THR A 101 -1.10 -2.57 8.44
N MET A 102 -1.38 -1.51 7.67
CA MET A 102 -2.70 -1.24 7.11
C MET A 102 -3.08 -2.27 6.05
N LEU A 103 -2.17 -2.60 5.13
CA LEU A 103 -2.36 -3.68 4.17
C LEU A 103 -2.74 -5.00 4.87
N ARG A 104 -2.01 -5.38 5.93
CA ARG A 104 -2.30 -6.59 6.70
C ARG A 104 -3.72 -6.59 7.29
N ARG A 105 -4.23 -5.42 7.68
CA ARG A 105 -5.57 -5.26 8.25
C ARG A 105 -6.67 -5.22 7.17
N SER A 106 -6.38 -4.71 5.98
CA SER A 106 -7.35 -4.52 4.91
C SER A 106 -7.50 -5.72 3.97
N ILE A 107 -6.52 -6.62 3.92
CA ILE A 107 -6.60 -7.81 3.04
C ILE A 107 -7.80 -8.68 3.43
N ASP A 108 -8.75 -8.79 2.51
CA ASP A 108 -9.79 -9.82 2.54
C ASP A 108 -9.21 -11.16 2.10
N GLN A 109 -9.15 -12.11 3.04
CA GLN A 109 -8.57 -13.43 2.82
C GLN A 109 -9.37 -14.26 1.80
N GLN A 110 -10.69 -14.11 1.74
CA GLN A 110 -11.54 -14.85 0.81
C GLN A 110 -11.34 -14.33 -0.62
N VAL A 111 -11.28 -13.01 -0.78
CA VAL A 111 -10.97 -12.38 -2.07
C VAL A 111 -9.58 -12.77 -2.54
N LEU A 112 -8.58 -12.73 -1.64
CA LEU A 112 -7.21 -13.11 -1.96
C LEU A 112 -7.10 -14.59 -2.36
N ALA A 113 -7.77 -15.50 -1.64
CA ALA A 113 -7.81 -16.92 -1.98
C ALA A 113 -8.40 -17.14 -3.38
N ARG A 114 -9.51 -16.47 -3.69
CA ARG A 114 -10.14 -16.50 -5.03
C ARG A 114 -9.21 -15.97 -6.13
N VAL A 115 -8.46 -14.89 -5.87
CA VAL A 115 -7.46 -14.38 -6.82
C VAL A 115 -6.36 -15.42 -7.07
N VAL A 116 -5.83 -16.03 -6.01
CA VAL A 116 -4.81 -17.08 -6.12
C VAL A 116 -5.34 -18.28 -6.93
N ASP A 117 -6.60 -18.67 -6.74
CA ASP A 117 -7.28 -19.69 -7.54
C ASP A 117 -7.36 -19.35 -9.02
N ILE A 118 -7.81 -18.13 -9.34
CA ILE A 118 -7.95 -17.67 -10.71
C ILE A 118 -6.59 -17.61 -11.40
N LEU A 119 -5.59 -17.03 -10.74
CA LEU A 119 -4.24 -16.89 -11.30
C LEU A 119 -3.59 -18.25 -11.52
N ALA A 120 -3.72 -19.20 -10.59
CA ALA A 120 -3.10 -20.52 -10.70
C ALA A 120 -3.67 -21.38 -11.83
N ASN A 121 -4.93 -21.15 -12.22
CA ASN A 121 -5.61 -21.90 -13.29
C ASN A 121 -5.68 -21.12 -14.62
N ALA A 122 -5.14 -19.90 -14.67
CA ALA A 122 -5.18 -19.08 -15.86
C ALA A 122 -4.27 -19.69 -16.96
N PRO A 123 -4.75 -19.83 -18.21
CA PRO A 123 -3.92 -20.24 -19.33
C PRO A 123 -3.00 -19.11 -19.83
N ARG A 124 -3.28 -17.86 -19.43
CA ARG A 124 -2.49 -16.67 -19.75
C ARG A 124 -2.84 -15.54 -18.77
N ILE A 125 -1.82 -14.82 -18.32
CA ILE A 125 -1.94 -13.62 -17.50
C ILE A 125 -1.21 -12.46 -18.21
N ASP A 126 -1.92 -11.37 -18.49
CA ASP A 126 -1.29 -10.12 -18.91
C ASP A 126 -1.28 -9.14 -17.75
N CYS A 127 -0.13 -8.56 -17.45
CA CYS A 127 0.07 -7.58 -16.38
C CYS A 127 0.17 -6.17 -16.98
N TYR A 128 -0.65 -5.24 -16.48
CA TYR A 128 -0.74 -3.86 -16.97
C TYR A 128 -0.39 -2.85 -15.89
N GLY A 129 0.45 -1.87 -16.26
CA GLY A 129 0.91 -0.81 -15.38
C GLY A 129 1.72 0.21 -16.17
N THR A 130 1.58 1.50 -15.85
CA THR A 130 2.32 2.60 -16.50
C THR A 130 3.11 3.39 -15.47
N GLY A 131 4.11 4.15 -15.93
CA GLY A 131 5.00 4.92 -15.05
C GLY A 131 5.68 4.03 -14.01
N ALA A 132 5.59 4.40 -12.72
CA ALA A 132 6.17 3.62 -11.63
C ALA A 132 5.48 2.26 -11.40
N ALA A 133 4.19 2.15 -11.73
CA ALA A 133 3.42 0.90 -11.58
C ALA A 133 3.83 -0.18 -12.59
N ARG A 134 4.49 0.20 -13.70
CA ARG A 134 5.07 -0.74 -14.67
C ARG A 134 6.08 -1.69 -14.01
N ILE A 135 6.85 -1.21 -13.03
CA ILE A 135 7.81 -2.02 -12.28
C ILE A 135 7.10 -3.15 -11.54
N LEU A 136 5.91 -2.88 -10.97
CA LEU A 136 5.10 -3.88 -10.27
C LEU A 136 4.53 -4.92 -11.25
N ALA A 137 4.12 -4.50 -12.44
CA ALA A 137 3.68 -5.42 -13.50
C ALA A 137 4.81 -6.36 -13.94
N MET A 138 6.03 -5.83 -14.13
CA MET A 138 7.22 -6.64 -14.43
C MET A 138 7.62 -7.56 -13.28
N GLU A 139 7.48 -7.10 -12.04
CA GLU A 139 7.74 -7.91 -10.84
C GLU A 139 6.76 -9.08 -10.73
N ALA A 140 5.47 -8.83 -10.98
CA ALA A 140 4.46 -9.88 -11.08
C ALA A 140 4.79 -10.89 -12.18
N GLN A 141 5.19 -10.42 -13.38
CA GLN A 141 5.66 -11.33 -14.43
C GLN A 141 6.81 -12.21 -13.93
N HIS A 142 7.87 -11.61 -13.37
CA HIS A 142 9.06 -12.31 -12.93
C HIS A 142 8.79 -13.36 -11.84
N LYS A 143 7.84 -13.09 -10.93
CA LYS A 143 7.46 -14.01 -9.86
C LYS A 143 6.50 -15.10 -10.34
N LEU A 144 5.48 -14.73 -11.12
CA LEU A 144 4.40 -15.64 -11.52
C LEU A 144 4.77 -16.57 -12.69
N MET A 145 5.66 -16.14 -13.59
CA MET A 145 6.11 -16.97 -14.73
C MET A 145 6.71 -18.31 -14.30
N ARG A 146 7.28 -18.37 -13.08
CA ARG A 146 7.94 -19.54 -12.53
C ARG A 146 6.99 -20.71 -12.28
N PHE A 147 5.69 -20.45 -12.28
CA PHE A 147 4.64 -21.45 -12.10
C PHE A 147 4.23 -22.16 -13.40
N GLY A 148 4.95 -21.90 -14.50
CA GLY A 148 4.65 -22.50 -15.82
C GLY A 148 3.45 -21.88 -16.52
N ILE A 149 3.00 -20.72 -16.02
CA ILE A 149 1.89 -19.95 -16.58
C ILE A 149 2.48 -18.88 -17.51
N PRO A 150 1.99 -18.71 -18.74
CA PRO A 150 2.38 -17.59 -19.58
C PRO A 150 1.95 -16.28 -18.93
N VAL A 151 2.94 -15.51 -18.45
CA VAL A 151 2.74 -14.18 -17.86
C VAL A 151 3.53 -13.15 -18.65
N VAL A 152 2.88 -12.06 -19.07
CA VAL A 152 3.51 -11.00 -19.86
C VAL A 152 3.16 -9.62 -19.33
N ALA A 153 4.15 -8.76 -19.18
CA ALA A 153 4.07 -7.34 -18.90
C ALA A 153 4.74 -6.59 -20.05
N TYR A 154 4.03 -5.65 -20.65
CA TYR A 154 4.54 -4.83 -21.76
C TYR A 154 4.99 -3.47 -21.23
N ASP A 155 6.15 -3.00 -21.67
CA ASP A 155 6.64 -1.68 -21.26
C ASP A 155 5.98 -0.52 -22.01
N ASP A 156 5.57 -0.77 -23.25
CA ASP A 156 4.95 0.21 -24.12
C ASP A 156 3.42 0.21 -23.97
N THR A 157 2.85 1.39 -23.72
CA THR A 157 1.41 1.58 -23.49
C THR A 157 0.56 1.21 -24.71
N HIS A 158 1.07 1.43 -25.93
CA HIS A 158 0.37 1.04 -27.15
C HIS A 158 0.31 -0.50 -27.28
N LEU A 159 1.42 -1.19 -26.99
CA LEU A 159 1.47 -2.65 -26.93
C LEU A 159 0.56 -3.21 -25.82
N GLN A 160 0.51 -2.59 -24.64
CA GLN A 160 -0.42 -2.99 -23.57
C GLN A 160 -1.87 -2.96 -24.07
N ARG A 161 -2.29 -1.91 -24.78
CA ARG A 161 -3.64 -1.81 -25.37
C ARG A 161 -3.92 -2.89 -26.41
N LEU A 162 -2.97 -3.12 -27.32
CA LEU A 162 -3.10 -4.18 -28.32
C LEU A 162 -3.21 -5.55 -27.64
N ALA A 163 -2.37 -5.83 -26.66
CA ALA A 163 -2.37 -7.09 -25.92
C ALA A 163 -3.70 -7.34 -25.20
N ALA A 164 -4.26 -6.32 -24.54
CA ALA A 164 -5.57 -6.41 -23.88
C ALA A 164 -6.68 -6.82 -24.86
N ALA A 165 -6.66 -6.28 -26.08
CA ALA A 165 -7.62 -6.64 -27.13
C ALA A 165 -7.45 -8.07 -27.67
N THR A 166 -6.33 -8.74 -27.38
CA THR A 166 -6.12 -10.15 -27.74
C THR A 166 -6.59 -11.13 -26.68
N LEU A 167 -6.91 -10.68 -25.47
CA LEU A 167 -7.32 -11.58 -24.40
C LEU A 167 -8.63 -12.31 -24.78
N ARG A 168 -8.91 -13.40 -24.07
CA ARG A 168 -10.07 -14.25 -24.31
C ARG A 168 -10.57 -14.86 -23.01
N LYS A 169 -11.76 -15.47 -23.05
CA LYS A 169 -12.36 -16.17 -21.91
C LYS A 169 -11.35 -17.09 -21.21
N GLY A 170 -11.28 -16.95 -19.89
CA GLY A 170 -10.38 -17.69 -19.02
C GLY A 170 -8.98 -17.07 -18.87
N ASN A 171 -8.57 -16.12 -19.73
CA ASN A 171 -7.36 -15.34 -19.49
C ASN A 171 -7.58 -14.34 -18.35
N VAL A 172 -6.48 -13.82 -17.80
CA VAL A 172 -6.50 -12.83 -16.72
C VAL A 172 -5.78 -11.56 -17.15
N ALA A 173 -6.39 -10.41 -16.86
CA ALA A 173 -5.74 -9.10 -16.89
C ALA A 173 -5.47 -8.66 -15.44
N LEU A 174 -4.20 -8.51 -15.07
CA LEU A 174 -3.76 -8.05 -13.76
C LEU A 174 -3.29 -6.60 -13.84
N CYS A 175 -4.11 -5.67 -13.35
CA CYS A 175 -3.90 -4.23 -13.51
C CYS A 175 -3.36 -3.60 -12.23
N PHE A 176 -2.30 -2.80 -12.34
CA PHE A 176 -1.67 -2.08 -11.23
C PHE A 176 -1.85 -0.58 -11.42
N SER A 177 -2.46 0.10 -10.44
CA SER A 177 -2.51 1.56 -10.40
C SER A 177 -2.78 2.03 -8.97
N HIS A 178 -1.86 2.76 -8.35
CA HIS A 178 -2.07 3.22 -6.99
C HIS A 178 -3.27 4.19 -6.89
N THR A 179 -3.34 5.21 -7.75
CA THR A 179 -4.44 6.18 -7.73
C THR A 179 -5.74 5.61 -8.29
N GLY A 180 -5.68 4.59 -9.14
CA GLY A 180 -6.84 4.02 -9.84
C GLY A 180 -7.47 4.95 -10.89
N MET A 181 -6.84 6.10 -11.16
CA MET A 181 -7.35 7.16 -12.05
C MET A 181 -6.56 7.26 -13.37
N VAL A 182 -5.72 6.27 -13.67
CA VAL A 182 -4.92 6.25 -14.90
C VAL A 182 -5.77 5.72 -16.06
N ARG A 183 -6.23 6.63 -16.91
CA ARG A 183 -7.11 6.36 -18.06
C ARG A 183 -6.66 5.18 -18.92
N ASP A 184 -5.36 5.08 -19.20
CA ASP A 184 -4.84 4.02 -20.07
C ASP A 184 -5.01 2.64 -19.44
N ILE A 185 -4.77 2.50 -18.12
CA ILE A 185 -4.95 1.25 -17.38
C ILE A 185 -6.43 0.87 -17.27
N GLU A 186 -7.30 1.86 -16.99
CA GLU A 186 -8.75 1.67 -17.02
C GLU A 186 -9.21 1.18 -18.40
N ALA A 187 -8.75 1.79 -19.49
CA ALA A 187 -9.11 1.38 -20.84
C ALA A 187 -8.65 -0.06 -21.15
N MET A 188 -7.48 -0.48 -20.68
CA MET A 188 -7.00 -1.87 -20.82
C MET A 188 -7.87 -2.84 -20.02
N ALA A 189 -8.24 -2.48 -18.79
CA ALA A 189 -9.13 -3.27 -17.94
C ALA A 189 -10.49 -3.47 -18.61
N LEU A 190 -11.13 -2.38 -19.06
CA LEU A 190 -12.40 -2.44 -19.78
C LEU A 190 -12.28 -3.30 -21.04
N LYS A 191 -11.19 -3.14 -21.80
CA LYS A 191 -10.98 -3.90 -23.03
C LYS A 191 -10.81 -5.39 -22.79
N ALA A 192 -10.02 -5.76 -21.78
CA ALA A 192 -9.84 -7.15 -21.37
C ALA A 192 -11.17 -7.79 -20.98
N ARG A 193 -12.00 -7.06 -20.24
CA ARG A 193 -13.34 -7.50 -19.82
C ARG A 193 -14.28 -7.69 -21.01
N GLU A 194 -14.30 -6.77 -21.96
CA GLU A 194 -15.06 -6.92 -23.23
C GLU A 194 -14.67 -8.20 -23.98
N CYS A 195 -13.39 -8.55 -23.97
CA CYS A 195 -12.86 -9.76 -24.57
C CYS A 195 -13.12 -11.03 -23.73
N GLY A 196 -13.76 -10.91 -22.58
CA GLY A 196 -14.17 -12.01 -21.70
C GLY A 196 -13.09 -12.50 -20.73
N ALA A 197 -11.96 -11.80 -20.62
CA ALA A 197 -10.95 -12.10 -19.60
C ALA A 197 -11.40 -11.61 -18.22
N THR A 198 -10.92 -12.29 -17.17
CA THR A 198 -11.13 -11.84 -15.79
C THR A 198 -10.16 -10.71 -15.48
N VAL A 199 -10.67 -9.59 -15.01
CA VAL A 199 -9.89 -8.41 -14.63
C VAL A 199 -9.71 -8.36 -13.12
N ILE A 200 -8.45 -8.37 -12.69
CA ILE A 200 -8.05 -8.21 -11.30
C ILE A 200 -7.29 -6.89 -11.19
N ALA A 201 -7.75 -5.97 -10.35
CA ALA A 201 -7.07 -4.70 -10.12
C ALA A 201 -6.45 -4.65 -8.72
N ILE A 202 -5.19 -4.23 -8.64
CA ILE A 202 -4.52 -3.85 -7.39
C ILE A 202 -4.45 -2.32 -7.38
N THR A 203 -5.33 -1.71 -6.58
CA THR A 203 -5.60 -0.26 -6.62
C THR A 203 -6.31 0.24 -5.35
N ARG A 204 -6.63 1.53 -5.28
CA ARG A 204 -7.50 2.12 -4.24
C ARG A 204 -8.99 1.83 -4.52
N PRO A 205 -9.82 1.70 -3.47
CA PRO A 205 -11.27 1.56 -3.62
C PRO A 205 -11.91 2.82 -4.22
N ASN A 206 -13.12 2.67 -4.78
CA ASN A 206 -13.94 3.78 -5.31
C ASN A 206 -13.24 4.62 -6.41
N THR A 207 -12.44 3.97 -7.24
CA THR A 207 -11.74 4.56 -8.38
C THR A 207 -12.28 4.06 -9.72
N ALA A 208 -11.94 4.76 -10.80
CA ALA A 208 -12.30 4.36 -12.16
C ALA A 208 -11.82 2.92 -12.49
N LEU A 209 -10.58 2.59 -12.13
CA LEU A 209 -10.04 1.24 -12.30
C LEU A 209 -10.76 0.20 -11.43
N SER A 210 -11.07 0.51 -10.16
CA SER A 210 -11.77 -0.43 -9.30
C SER A 210 -13.18 -0.78 -9.84
N ALA A 211 -13.86 0.18 -10.47
CA ALA A 211 -15.17 -0.04 -11.09
C ALA A 211 -15.09 -0.83 -12.41
N ALA A 212 -13.93 -0.81 -13.09
CA ALA A 212 -13.69 -1.54 -14.31
C ALA A 212 -13.31 -3.02 -14.07
N ALA A 213 -12.87 -3.39 -12.87
CA ALA A 213 -12.39 -4.72 -12.52
C ALA A 213 -13.49 -5.68 -12.05
N ASP A 214 -13.28 -6.98 -12.23
CA ASP A 214 -14.15 -8.02 -11.67
C ASP A 214 -13.80 -8.31 -10.20
N ILE A 215 -12.51 -8.18 -9.86
CA ILE A 215 -12.00 -8.36 -8.50
C ILE A 215 -11.01 -7.23 -8.18
N VAL A 216 -11.15 -6.63 -7.01
CA VAL A 216 -10.26 -5.57 -6.53
C VAL A 216 -9.51 -6.08 -5.30
N LEU A 217 -8.19 -5.93 -5.32
CA LEU A 217 -7.33 -6.07 -4.15
C LEU A 217 -6.93 -4.66 -3.70
N GLU A 218 -7.57 -4.21 -2.63
CA GLU A 218 -7.51 -2.81 -2.21
C GLU A 218 -6.21 -2.49 -1.46
N ILE A 219 -5.53 -1.43 -1.91
CA ILE A 219 -4.37 -0.84 -1.23
C ILE A 219 -4.61 0.65 -1.07
N ASP A 220 -5.00 1.05 0.14
CA ASP A 220 -5.18 2.45 0.52
C ASP A 220 -3.99 3.00 1.30
N ALA A 221 -2.83 3.04 0.62
CA ALA A 221 -1.66 3.72 1.15
C ALA A 221 -1.88 5.24 1.06
N HIS A 222 -1.77 5.93 2.19
CA HIS A 222 -1.90 7.38 2.27
C HIS A 222 -0.59 8.01 1.79
N GLU A 223 -0.58 8.44 0.53
CA GLU A 223 0.57 9.11 -0.08
C GLU A 223 0.13 10.41 -0.73
N ASN A 224 0.93 11.45 -0.54
CA ASN A 224 0.82 12.67 -1.31
C ASN A 224 1.42 12.44 -2.69
N THR A 225 0.56 12.24 -3.69
CA THR A 225 0.97 11.96 -5.07
C THR A 225 1.35 13.20 -5.87
N GLU A 226 1.19 14.40 -5.30
CA GLU A 226 1.54 15.68 -5.94
C GLU A 226 2.99 16.08 -5.68
N ILE A 227 3.53 15.67 -4.53
CA ILE A 227 4.94 15.80 -4.19
C ILE A 227 5.63 14.50 -4.61
N TYR A 228 6.75 14.57 -5.33
CA TYR A 228 7.55 13.41 -5.78
C TYR A 228 8.27 12.73 -4.59
N THR A 229 7.49 12.34 -3.58
CA THR A 229 7.87 11.69 -2.32
C THR A 229 8.03 10.18 -2.51
N PRO A 230 8.79 9.46 -1.67
CA PRO A 230 8.95 8.02 -1.82
C PRO A 230 7.62 7.26 -1.77
N MET A 231 7.44 6.36 -2.75
CA MET A 231 6.20 5.61 -2.95
C MET A 231 6.17 4.34 -2.07
N THR A 232 5.94 4.51 -0.77
CA THR A 232 5.57 3.44 0.18
C THR A 232 4.43 2.53 -0.30
N SER A 233 3.51 3.05 -1.14
CA SER A 233 2.46 2.29 -1.82
C SER A 233 3.04 1.14 -2.61
N ARG A 234 4.18 1.34 -3.30
CA ARG A 234 4.84 0.28 -4.05
C ARG A 234 5.34 -0.84 -3.16
N VAL A 235 5.78 -0.54 -1.94
CA VAL A 235 6.20 -1.57 -0.97
C VAL A 235 5.00 -2.46 -0.63
N ALA A 236 3.82 -1.85 -0.42
CA ALA A 236 2.58 -2.57 -0.20
C ALA A 236 2.20 -3.47 -1.39
N HIS A 237 2.28 -2.93 -2.62
CA HIS A 237 1.97 -3.69 -3.83
C HIS A 237 2.96 -4.85 -4.02
N ALA A 238 4.26 -4.63 -3.82
CA ALA A 238 5.29 -5.65 -3.93
C ALA A 238 5.07 -6.79 -2.93
N VAL A 239 4.78 -6.45 -1.66
CA VAL A 239 4.45 -7.43 -0.62
C VAL A 239 3.17 -8.21 -0.96
N LEU A 240 2.15 -7.56 -1.50
CA LEU A 240 0.94 -8.26 -1.96
C LEU A 240 1.25 -9.25 -3.10
N ILE A 241 2.09 -8.87 -4.07
CA ILE A 241 2.57 -9.78 -5.12
C ILE A 241 3.33 -10.96 -4.49
N ASP A 242 4.17 -10.73 -3.47
CA ASP A 242 4.87 -11.81 -2.75
C ASP A 242 3.91 -12.76 -2.03
N ILE A 243 2.86 -12.23 -1.41
CA ILE A 243 1.82 -13.03 -0.77
C ILE A 243 1.12 -13.92 -1.82
N ILE A 244 0.72 -13.35 -2.95
CA ILE A 244 0.08 -14.09 -4.05
C ILE A 244 1.00 -15.19 -4.58
N ALA A 245 2.25 -14.85 -4.92
CA ALA A 245 3.21 -15.80 -5.46
C ALA A 245 3.52 -16.93 -4.46
N THR A 246 3.67 -16.60 -3.17
CA THR A 246 3.90 -17.58 -2.11
C THR A 246 2.68 -18.50 -1.94
N ALA A 247 1.47 -17.95 -1.95
CA ALA A 247 0.25 -18.74 -1.88
C ALA A 247 0.09 -19.67 -3.08
N MET A 248 0.41 -19.21 -4.30
CA MET A 248 0.43 -20.06 -5.49
C MET A 248 1.47 -21.19 -5.38
N ALA A 249 2.67 -20.88 -4.90
CA ALA A 249 3.74 -21.86 -4.72
C ALA A 249 3.34 -22.98 -3.73
N LEU A 250 2.76 -22.61 -2.59
CA LEU A 250 2.30 -23.57 -1.58
C LEU A 250 1.15 -24.46 -2.06
N ARG A 251 0.38 -24.02 -3.07
CA ARG A 251 -0.72 -24.80 -3.65
C ARG A 251 -0.31 -25.75 -4.77
N GLY A 252 0.74 -25.44 -5.54
CA GLY A 252 1.10 -26.23 -6.72
C GLY A 252 1.69 -27.63 -6.44
N GLY A 253 1.81 -28.01 -5.17
CA GLY A 253 2.20 -29.37 -4.76
C GLY A 253 3.63 -29.76 -5.18
N PRO A 254 4.02 -31.03 -4.94
CA PRO A 254 5.39 -31.50 -5.17
C PRO A 254 5.90 -31.33 -6.60
N ALA A 255 5.02 -31.51 -7.59
CA ALA A 255 5.38 -31.38 -9.00
C ALA A 255 5.80 -29.95 -9.38
N LEU A 256 5.15 -28.93 -8.82
CA LEU A 256 5.57 -27.55 -9.03
C LEU A 256 6.92 -27.28 -8.35
N PHE A 257 7.13 -27.79 -7.13
CA PHE A 257 8.41 -27.63 -6.42
C PHE A 257 9.59 -28.20 -7.20
N GLU A 258 9.44 -29.37 -7.84
CA GLU A 258 10.50 -29.93 -8.69
C GLU A 258 10.77 -29.05 -9.92
N ARG A 259 9.74 -28.54 -10.61
CA ARG A 259 9.94 -27.59 -11.72
C ARG A 259 10.67 -26.30 -11.28
N LEU A 260 10.31 -25.76 -10.12
CA LEU A 260 10.99 -24.59 -9.55
C LEU A 260 12.45 -24.91 -9.20
N ARG A 261 12.73 -26.13 -8.73
CA ARG A 261 14.08 -26.60 -8.45
C ARG A 261 14.91 -26.74 -9.73
N GLU A 262 14.34 -27.32 -10.79
CA GLU A 262 14.96 -27.44 -12.10
C GLU A 262 15.32 -26.06 -12.68
N ALA A 263 14.37 -25.11 -12.67
CA ALA A 263 14.61 -23.74 -13.12
C ALA A 263 15.69 -23.02 -12.28
N LYS A 264 15.78 -23.30 -10.99
CA LYS A 264 16.87 -22.76 -10.14
C LYS A 264 18.22 -23.40 -10.48
N ASN A 265 18.23 -24.69 -10.79
CA ASN A 265 19.44 -25.43 -11.13
C ASN A 265 19.99 -25.04 -12.50
N SER A 266 19.14 -24.65 -13.46
CA SER A 266 19.57 -24.16 -14.78
C SER A 266 20.33 -22.83 -14.73
N LEU A 267 20.40 -22.19 -13.56
CA LEU A 267 21.16 -20.95 -13.32
C LEU A 267 22.36 -21.19 -12.37
N ALA A 268 22.63 -22.45 -12.00
CA ALA A 268 23.66 -22.76 -11.00
C ALA A 268 25.08 -22.48 -11.52
N ASP A 269 25.31 -22.67 -12.81
CA ASP A 269 26.56 -22.37 -13.53
C ASP A 269 26.88 -20.88 -13.61
N LEU A 270 25.88 -20.01 -13.47
CA LEU A 270 26.05 -18.56 -13.40
C LEU A 270 26.50 -18.07 -12.02
N ARG A 271 26.51 -18.92 -10.98
CA ARG A 271 26.92 -18.52 -9.64
C ARG A 271 28.44 -18.47 -9.53
N ILE A 272 28.96 -17.32 -9.14
CA ILE A 272 30.36 -17.21 -8.68
C ILE A 272 30.43 -17.90 -7.30
N PRO A 273 31.24 -18.97 -7.14
CA PRO A 273 31.38 -19.62 -5.85
C PRO A 273 31.99 -18.65 -4.81
N PRO A 274 31.60 -18.74 -3.53
CA PRO A 274 32.20 -17.93 -2.49
C PRO A 274 33.71 -18.17 -2.45
N ALA A 275 34.49 -17.09 -2.33
CA ALA A 275 35.94 -17.19 -2.25
C ALA A 275 36.31 -18.13 -1.11
N MET A 276 37.07 -19.20 -1.41
CA MET A 276 37.60 -20.09 -0.39
C MET A 276 38.50 -19.25 0.53
N THR A 277 38.06 -19.01 1.76
CA THR A 277 38.90 -18.40 2.79
C THR A 277 40.13 -19.28 2.97
N THR A 278 41.28 -18.80 2.46
CA THR A 278 42.56 -19.50 2.63
C THR A 278 42.84 -19.56 4.14
N PRO A 279 43.14 -20.74 4.72
CA PRO A 279 43.42 -20.82 6.14
C PRO A 279 44.61 -19.92 6.46
N ALA A 280 44.43 -19.00 7.42
CA ALA A 280 45.49 -18.14 7.90
C ALA A 280 46.72 -19.01 8.26
N ARG A 281 47.85 -18.78 7.58
CA ARG A 281 49.13 -19.40 7.94
C ARG A 281 49.38 -19.13 9.42
N ARG A 282 49.22 -20.15 10.27
CA ARG A 282 49.71 -20.10 11.66
C ARG A 282 51.20 -19.78 11.59
N GLY A 283 51.57 -18.58 12.03
CA GLY A 283 52.95 -18.16 12.15
C GLY A 283 53.69 -19.16 13.01
N LYS A 284 54.76 -19.75 12.46
CA LYS A 284 55.77 -20.44 13.26
C LYS A 284 56.44 -19.38 14.14
N SER A 285 56.12 -19.34 15.42
CA SER A 285 56.98 -18.71 16.42
C SER A 285 58.28 -19.50 16.47
N ARG A 286 59.37 -18.94 15.95
CA ARG A 286 60.71 -19.41 16.27
C ARG A 286 61.13 -18.75 17.58
N SER A 287 61.29 -19.61 18.58
CA SER A 287 62.14 -19.46 19.76
C SER A 287 63.55 -19.02 19.39
#